data_AF-A0A2T1BYJ6-F1
#
_entry.id   AF-A0A2T1BYJ6-F1
#
_cell.length_a   1.000
_cell.length_b   1.000
_cell.length_c   1.000
_cell.angle_alpha   90.00
_cell.angle_beta   90.00
_cell.angle_gamma   90.00
#
_symmetry.space_group_name_H-M   'P 1'
#
loop_
_entity.id
_entity.type
_entity.pdbx_description
1 polymer ?
#
loop_
_entity_poly.entity_id
_entity_poly.type
_entity_poly.pdbx_seq_one_letter_code
_entity_poly.pdbx_strand_id
1 'polypeptide(L)' 'EDIVFLEECLKQEPRTYNSLQLAQKLERDRFIKLSPDRLRRVLKKRG' A
#
# COMPACT_ATOMS: atom_id res chain seq x y z
N GLU A 1 -12.73 -3.12 -1.62
CA GLU A 1 -11.94 -2.43 -2.66
C GLU A 1 -10.47 -2.11 -2.32
N ASP A 2 -10.09 -1.64 -1.13
CA ASP A 2 -8.76 -0.99 -0.92
C ASP A 2 -7.54 -1.90 -1.09
N ILE A 3 -7.71 -3.19 -0.77
CA ILE A 3 -6.69 -4.21 -0.88
C ILE A 3 -6.33 -4.51 -2.35
N VAL A 4 -7.28 -4.38 -3.27
CA VAL A 4 -7.06 -4.64 -4.70
C VAL A 4 -6.20 -3.54 -5.31
N PHE A 5 -6.44 -2.28 -4.95
CA PHE A 5 -5.59 -1.17 -5.39
C PHE A 5 -4.18 -1.28 -4.80
N LEU A 6 -4.07 -1.70 -3.54
CA LEU A 6 -2.78 -1.98 -2.92
C LEU A 6 -2.02 -3.05 -3.72
N GLU A 7 -2.70 -4.12 -4.14
CA GLU A 7 -2.09 -5.17 -4.98
C GLU A 7 -1.68 -4.67 -6.34
N GLU A 8 -2.52 -3.90 -7.02
CA GLU A 8 -2.16 -3.33 -8.32
C GLU A 8 -0.99 -2.34 -8.19
N CYS A 9 -0.97 -1.52 -7.14
CA CYS A 9 0.14 -0.60 -6.88
C CYS A 9 1.45 -1.36 -6.57
N LEU A 10 1.36 -2.50 -5.88
CA LEU A 10 2.51 -3.35 -5.59
C LEU A 10 2.95 -4.19 -6.80
N LYS A 11 2.03 -4.59 -7.68
CA LYS A 11 2.35 -5.29 -8.92
C LYS A 11 3.02 -4.36 -9.93
N GLN A 12 2.53 -3.12 -10.04
CA GLN A 12 3.12 -2.13 -10.95
C GLN A 12 4.52 -1.71 -10.47
N GLU A 13 4.73 -1.60 -9.16
CA GLU A 13 5.99 -1.11 -8.60
C GLU A 13 6.39 -1.86 -7.31
N PRO A 14 6.84 -3.12 -7.41
CA PRO A 14 7.08 -4.00 -6.27
C PRO A 14 8.25 -3.59 -5.36
N ARG A 15 9.08 -2.63 -5.77
CA ARG A 15 10.32 -2.25 -5.07
C ARG A 15 10.50 -0.76 -4.81
N THR A 16 9.62 0.09 -5.33
CA THR A 16 9.86 1.54 -5.31
C THR A 16 9.30 2.22 -4.06
N TYR A 17 8.29 1.65 -3.42
CA TYR A 17 7.61 2.28 -2.30
C TYR A 17 7.85 1.57 -0.97
N ASN A 18 8.41 2.29 -0.01
CA ASN A 18 8.35 1.89 1.39
C ASN A 18 6.90 2.08 1.91
N SER A 19 6.52 1.34 2.96
CA SER A 19 5.18 1.36 3.53
C SER A 19 4.61 2.75 3.89
N LEU A 20 5.45 3.74 4.21
CA LEU A 20 5.05 5.15 4.40
C LEU A 20 4.70 5.84 3.09
N GLN A 21 5.52 5.67 2.05
CA GLN A 21 5.27 6.25 0.73
C GLN A 21 3.99 5.68 0.12
N LEU A 22 3.76 4.38 0.31
CA LEU A 22 2.53 3.73 -0.15
C LEU A 22 1.29 4.24 0.61
N ALA A 23 1.41 4.47 1.93
CA ALA A 23 0.34 5.09 2.73
C ALA A 23 0.01 6.52 2.24
N GLN A 24 1.02 7.34 1.96
CA GLN A 24 0.83 8.70 1.44
C GLN A 24 0.21 8.69 0.04
N LYS A 25 0.60 7.76 -0.82
CA LYS A 25 0.03 7.62 -2.17
C LYS A 25 -1.44 7.20 -2.09
N LEU A 26 -1.77 6.23 -1.25
CA LEU A 26 -3.15 5.79 -1.00
C LEU A 26 -4.04 6.93 -0.46
N GLU A 27 -3.50 7.74 0.44
CA GLU A 27 -4.19 8.91 0.96
C GLU A 27 -4.38 9.98 -0.12
N ARG A 28 -3.38 10.22 -0.99
CA ARG A 28 -3.48 11.23 -2.04
C ARG A 28 -4.41 10.83 -3.19
N ASP A 29 -4.32 9.60 -3.67
CA ASP A 29 -5.08 9.14 -4.85
C ASP A 29 -6.53 8.79 -4.51
N ARG A 30 -6.79 8.30 -3.30
CA ARG A 30 -8.11 7.78 -2.92
C ARG A 30 -8.60 8.21 -1.54
N PHE A 31 -7.89 9.09 -0.84
CA PHE A 31 -8.22 9.48 0.54
C PHE A 31 -8.29 8.28 1.50
N ILE A 32 -7.59 7.19 1.16
CA ILE A 32 -7.53 5.98 1.98
C ILE A 32 -6.48 6.21 3.07
N LYS A 33 -6.94 6.43 4.30
CA LYS A 33 -6.08 6.49 5.48
C LYS A 33 -5.68 5.10 5.92
N LEU A 34 -4.58 4.59 5.36
CA LEU A 34 -3.97 3.35 5.80
C LEU A 34 -2.69 3.62 6.59
N SER A 35 -2.63 3.17 7.84
CA SER A 35 -1.38 3.28 8.61
C SER A 35 -0.27 2.42 7.98
N PRO A 36 0.98 2.92 7.96
CA PRO A 36 2.15 2.17 7.47
C PRO A 36 2.30 0.80 8.14
N ASP A 37 1.92 0.68 9.41
CA ASP A 37 1.96 -0.57 10.17
C ASP A 37 0.97 -1.63 9.65
N ARG A 38 -0.24 -1.19 9.27
CA ARG A 38 -1.26 -2.05 8.65
C ARG A 38 -0.79 -2.52 7.27
N LEU A 39 -0.18 -1.62 6.51
CA LEU A 39 0.47 -1.90 5.23
C LEU A 39 1.57 -2.95 5.35
N ARG A 40 2.49 -2.81 6.31
CA ARG A 40 3.54 -3.79 6.59
C ARG A 40 2.97 -5.17 6.91
N ARG A 41 1.91 -5.26 7.71
CA ARG A 41 1.25 -6.54 8.02
C ARG A 41 0.63 -7.17 6.78
N VAL A 42 -0.05 -6.39 5.94
CA VAL A 42 -0.65 -6.90 4.69
C VAL A 42 0.43 -7.39 3.72
N LEU A 43 1.52 -6.63 3.58
CA LEU A 43 2.69 -6.99 2.76
C LEU A 43 3.36 -8.28 3.27
N LYS A 44 3.61 -8.38 4.58
CA LYS A 44 4.28 -9.53 5.19
C LYS A 44 3.42 -10.80 5.19
N LYS A 45 2.09 -10.66 5.21
CA LYS A 45 1.14 -11.79 5.18
C LYS A 45 0.89 -12.32 3.76
N ARG A 46 1.31 -11.57 2.73
CA ARG A 46 1.18 -11.92 1.31
C ARG A 46 2.51 -12.23 0.62
N GLY A 47 3.63 -12.04 1.31
CA GLY A 47 4.94 -12.56 0.93
C GLY A 47 5.11 -14.01 1.37
#